data_AF-A0A0D0NFF5-F1
#
_entry.id   AF-A0A0D0NFF5-F1
#
_cell.length_a   1.000
_cell.length_b   1.000
_cell.length_c   1.000
_cell.angle_alpha   90.00
_cell.angle_beta   90.00
_cell.angle_gamma   90.00
#
_symmetry.space_group_name_H-M   'P 1'
#
loop_
_entity.id
_entity.type
_entity.pdbx_description
1 polymer ?
#
loop_
_entity_poly.entity_id
_entity_poly.type
_entity_poly.pdbx_seq_one_letter_code
_entity_poly.pdbx_strand_id
1 'polypeptide(L)'
;MTRRQPNITQLARDARDLIEHINRATAGPVDIPAPQISATTQALLSLVQRLPQAIEQLGWALDRQARADAIRMDNGTEPEAAVATVKNALADTVSALNETAEHLQHAATPLFSMAAK
;
A
#
# COMPACT_ATOMS: atom_id res chain seq x y z
N MET A 1 23.15 15.11 -4.61
CA MET A 1 22.58 13.77 -4.38
C MET A 1 21.12 13.76 -4.85
N THR A 2 20.87 13.32 -6.08
CA THR A 2 19.53 13.32 -6.67
C THR A 2 18.75 12.13 -6.08
N ARG A 3 17.78 12.39 -5.19
CA ARG A 3 16.84 11.34 -4.74
C ARG A 3 16.14 10.80 -5.98
N ARG A 4 16.42 9.53 -6.33
CA ARG A 4 15.76 8.83 -7.43
C ARG A 4 14.28 8.76 -7.06
N GLN A 5 13.46 9.60 -7.66
CA GLN A 5 12.04 9.65 -7.38
C GLN A 5 11.45 8.29 -7.80
N PRO A 6 10.84 7.52 -6.87
CA PRO A 6 10.23 6.25 -7.22
C PRO A 6 9.13 6.49 -8.24
N ASN A 7 9.14 5.71 -9.33
CA ASN A 7 8.19 5.87 -10.42
C ASN A 7 6.83 5.26 -10.01
N ILE A 8 5.81 6.09 -9.79
CA ILE A 8 4.43 5.67 -9.47
C ILE A 8 3.92 4.61 -10.44
N THR A 9 4.25 4.73 -11.73
CA THR A 9 3.86 3.74 -12.74
C THR A 9 4.48 2.37 -12.46
N GLN A 10 5.71 2.33 -11.94
CA GLN A 10 6.35 1.08 -11.54
C GLN A 10 5.67 0.48 -10.30
N LEU A 11 5.38 1.31 -9.29
CA LEU A 11 4.71 0.85 -8.07
C LEU A 11 3.31 0.30 -8.38
N ALA A 12 2.56 0.95 -9.28
CA ALA A 12 1.25 0.49 -9.73
C ALA A 12 1.32 -0.84 -10.49
N ARG A 13 2.34 -1.03 -11.35
CA ARG A 13 2.57 -2.31 -12.05
C ARG A 13 2.91 -3.42 -11.06
N ASP A 14 3.83 -3.15 -10.14
CA ASP A 14 4.25 -4.11 -9.12
C ASP A 14 3.05 -4.51 -8.24
N ALA A 15 2.22 -3.54 -7.84
CA ALA A 15 1.00 -3.81 -7.08
C ALA A 15 0.01 -4.70 -7.84
N ARG A 16 -0.23 -4.41 -9.13
CA ARG A 16 -1.10 -5.22 -9.99
C ARG A 16 -0.57 -6.66 -10.07
N ASP A 17 0.71 -6.83 -10.37
CA ASP A 17 1.32 -8.15 -10.56
C ASP A 17 1.25 -8.99 -9.27
N LEU A 18 1.41 -8.34 -8.10
CA LEU A 18 1.22 -8.96 -6.78
C LEU A 18 -0.24 -9.37 -6.53
N ILE A 19 -1.21 -8.50 -6.84
CA ILE A 19 -2.64 -8.81 -6.72
C ILE A 19 -3.04 -9.97 -7.65
N GLU A 20 -2.56 -9.98 -8.89
CA GLU A 20 -2.80 -11.07 -9.84
C GLU A 20 -2.18 -12.39 -9.36
N HIS A 21 -1.01 -12.34 -8.71
CA HIS A 21 -0.40 -13.51 -8.09
C HIS A 21 -1.26 -14.04 -6.94
N ILE A 22 -1.68 -13.16 -6.02
CA ILE A 22 -2.55 -13.52 -4.87
C ILE A 22 -3.85 -14.13 -5.37
N ASN A 23 -4.54 -13.47 -6.30
CA ASN A 23 -5.82 -13.94 -6.84
C ASN A 23 -5.69 -15.32 -7.51
N ARG A 24 -4.61 -15.57 -8.27
CA ARG A 24 -4.38 -16.89 -8.86
C ARG A 24 -4.12 -17.97 -7.80
N ALA A 25 -3.39 -17.62 -6.74
CA ALA A 25 -3.10 -18.56 -5.65
C ALA A 25 -4.34 -18.88 -4.80
N THR A 26 -5.28 -17.93 -4.66
CA THR A 26 -6.48 -18.09 -3.82
C THR A 26 -7.73 -18.52 -4.58
N ALA A 27 -7.77 -18.40 -5.91
CA ALA A 27 -8.91 -18.84 -6.74
C ALA A 27 -8.95 -20.36 -6.99
N GLY A 28 -7.94 -21.11 -6.54
CA GLY A 28 -7.81 -22.55 -6.69
C GLY A 28 -8.58 -23.39 -5.66
N PRO A 29 -8.37 -24.72 -5.63
CA PRO A 29 -9.03 -25.62 -4.67
C PRO A 29 -8.71 -25.24 -3.21
N VAL A 30 -9.59 -25.65 -2.28
CA VAL A 30 -9.55 -25.32 -0.84
C VAL A 30 -8.21 -25.69 -0.16
N ASP A 31 -7.47 -26.66 -0.72
CA ASP A 31 -6.19 -27.12 -0.21
C ASP A 31 -5.02 -26.37 -0.88
N ILE A 32 -4.72 -25.16 -0.40
CA ILE A 32 -3.53 -24.40 -0.82
C ILE A 32 -2.30 -25.01 -0.14
N PRO A 33 -1.30 -25.54 -0.89
CA PRO A 33 -0.09 -26.10 -0.30
C PRO A 33 0.71 -25.06 0.50
N ALA A 34 1.41 -25.49 1.56
CA ALA A 34 2.22 -24.60 2.40
C ALA A 34 3.21 -23.70 1.62
N PRO A 35 3.90 -24.15 0.55
CA PRO A 35 4.72 -23.27 -0.28
C PRO A 35 3.95 -22.15 -0.97
N GLN A 36 2.71 -22.42 -1.41
CA GLN A 36 1.85 -21.41 -2.05
C GLN A 36 1.29 -20.41 -1.02
N ILE A 37 0.97 -20.87 0.20
CA ILE A 37 0.61 -19.97 1.32
C ILE A 37 1.76 -19.01 1.60
N SER A 38 2.98 -19.54 1.73
CA SER A 38 4.19 -18.76 1.97
C SER A 38 4.45 -17.71 0.87
N ALA A 39 4.39 -18.12 -0.40
CA ALA A 39 4.55 -17.21 -1.54
C ALA A 39 3.47 -16.11 -1.58
N THR A 40 2.22 -16.47 -1.29
CA THR A 40 1.10 -15.51 -1.24
C THR A 40 1.29 -14.51 -0.11
N THR A 41 1.72 -14.95 1.07
CA THR A 41 2.02 -14.07 2.21
C THR A 41 3.19 -13.13 1.90
N GLN A 42 4.24 -13.58 1.19
CA GLN A 42 5.32 -12.71 0.72
C GLN A 42 4.83 -11.65 -0.25
N ALA A 43 3.94 -12.02 -1.16
CA ALA A 43 3.37 -11.09 -2.12
C ALA A 43 2.52 -10.01 -1.41
N LEU A 44 1.70 -10.41 -0.43
CA LEU A 44 0.93 -9.49 0.41
C LEU A 44 1.83 -8.55 1.21
N LEU A 45 2.85 -9.08 1.88
CA LEU A 45 3.81 -8.28 2.63
C LEU A 45 4.50 -7.25 1.73
N SER A 46 4.95 -7.69 0.54
CA SER A 46 5.59 -6.81 -0.44
C SER A 46 4.67 -5.68 -0.92
N LEU A 47 3.37 -5.98 -1.10
CA LEU A 47 2.37 -4.98 -1.48
C LEU A 47 2.18 -3.95 -0.36
N VAL A 48 1.93 -4.42 0.87
CA VAL A 48 1.69 -3.57 2.04
C VAL A 48 2.90 -2.70 2.37
N GLN A 49 4.13 -3.19 2.18
CA GLN A 49 5.35 -2.38 2.38
C GLN A 49 5.53 -1.26 1.34
N ARG A 50 4.89 -1.36 0.17
CA ARG A 50 5.03 -0.37 -0.91
C ARG A 50 3.92 0.68 -0.91
N LEU A 51 2.73 0.33 -0.44
CA LEU A 51 1.57 1.24 -0.39
C LEU A 51 1.81 2.55 0.40
N PRO A 52 2.52 2.56 1.55
CA PRO A 52 2.78 3.79 2.31
C PRO A 52 3.37 4.90 1.45
N GLN A 53 4.38 4.57 0.64
CA GLN A 53 5.03 5.54 -0.24
C GLN A 53 4.07 6.16 -1.27
N ALA A 54 3.16 5.37 -1.84
CA ALA A 54 2.18 5.87 -2.79
C ALA A 54 1.19 6.84 -2.12
N ILE A 55 0.79 6.53 -0.89
CA ILE A 55 -0.13 7.35 -0.10
C ILE A 55 0.53 8.66 0.34
N GLU A 56 1.79 8.62 0.77
CA GLU A 56 2.57 9.83 1.08
C GLU A 56 2.68 10.75 -0.14
N GLN A 57 2.91 10.18 -1.33
CA GLN A 57 2.97 10.94 -2.58
C GLN A 57 1.63 11.59 -2.93
N LEU A 58 0.49 10.94 -2.66
CA LEU A 58 -0.83 11.56 -2.77
C LEU A 58 -0.98 12.73 -1.79
N GLY A 59 -0.53 12.57 -0.55
CA GLY A 59 -0.51 13.63 0.45
C GLY A 59 0.30 14.86 0.00
N TRP A 60 1.48 14.65 -0.58
CA TRP A 60 2.30 15.74 -1.13
C TRP A 60 1.67 16.40 -2.36
N ALA A 61 1.03 15.61 -3.23
CA ALA A 61 0.32 16.14 -4.38
C ALA A 61 -0.85 17.03 -3.94
N LEU A 62 -1.63 16.59 -2.94
CA LEU A 62 -2.72 17.37 -2.36
C LEU A 62 -2.21 18.66 -1.72
N ASP A 63 -1.13 18.60 -0.95
CA ASP A 63 -0.53 19.79 -0.31
C ASP A 63 -0.08 20.83 -1.35
N ARG A 64 0.51 20.36 -2.46
CA ARG A 64 0.90 21.23 -3.58
C ARG A 64 -0.31 21.89 -4.26
N GLN A 65 -1.41 21.16 -4.46
CA GLN A 65 -2.63 21.72 -5.05
C GLN A 65 -3.27 22.75 -4.10
N ALA A 66 -3.27 22.49 -2.79
CA ALA A 66 -3.78 23.42 -1.79
C ALA A 66 -2.97 24.73 -1.76
N ARG A 67 -1.63 24.65 -1.76
CA ARG A 67 -0.75 25.83 -1.81
C ARG A 67 -0.87 26.64 -3.10
N ALA A 68 -1.31 26.00 -4.18
CA ALA A 68 -1.53 26.65 -5.47
C ALA A 68 -2.94 27.26 -5.59
N ASP A 69 -3.76 27.22 -4.53
CA ASP A 69 -5.16 27.65 -4.53
C ASP A 69 -6.00 26.98 -5.65
N ALA A 70 -5.62 25.75 -5.98
CA ALA A 70 -6.21 24.98 -7.09
C ALA A 70 -7.36 24.06 -6.63
N ILE A 71 -7.70 24.07 -5.35
CA ILE A 71 -8.75 23.25 -4.75
C ILE A 71 -9.96 24.13 -4.47
N ARG A 72 -11.13 23.72 -4.96
CA ARG A 72 -12.40 24.37 -4.69
C ARG A 72 -13.40 23.35 -4.17
N MET A 73 -14.23 23.77 -3.22
CA MET A 73 -15.32 22.95 -2.69
C MET A 73 -16.61 23.29 -3.42
N ASP A 74 -17.38 22.28 -3.84
CA ASP A 74 -18.64 22.48 -4.57
C ASP A 74 -19.74 23.14 -3.73
N ASN A 75 -19.62 23.07 -2.40
CA ASN A 75 -20.53 23.69 -1.44
C ASN A 75 -20.11 25.12 -1.04
N GLY A 76 -19.07 25.67 -1.67
CA GLY A 76 -18.56 27.03 -1.40
C GLY A 76 -17.84 27.20 -0.06
N THR A 77 -17.54 26.12 0.68
CA THR A 77 -16.76 26.21 1.92
C THR A 77 -15.27 26.34 1.64
N GLU A 78 -14.53 26.90 2.60
CA GLU A 78 -13.07 26.97 2.55
C GLU A 78 -12.43 25.56 2.45
N PRO A 79 -11.53 25.31 1.49
CA PRO A 79 -10.96 23.99 1.25
C PRO A 79 -9.95 23.55 2.33
N GLU A 80 -9.44 24.47 3.14
CA GLU A 80 -8.34 24.20 4.09
C GLU A 80 -8.68 23.08 5.08
N ALA A 81 -9.88 23.14 5.69
CA ALA A 81 -10.33 22.12 6.63
C ALA A 81 -10.46 20.74 5.97
N ALA A 82 -11.00 20.68 4.75
CA ALA A 82 -11.15 19.44 4.00
C ALA A 82 -9.79 18.85 3.60
N VAL A 83 -8.84 19.68 3.17
CA VAL A 83 -7.46 19.28 2.87
C VAL A 83 -6.80 18.69 4.12
N ALA A 84 -6.94 19.35 5.27
CA ALA A 84 -6.41 18.85 6.53
C ALA A 84 -7.00 17.48 6.91
N THR A 85 -8.32 17.31 6.79
CA THR A 85 -9.00 16.04 7.04
C THR A 85 -8.46 14.92 6.15
N VAL A 86 -8.32 15.16 4.84
CA VAL A 86 -7.78 14.16 3.91
C VAL A 86 -6.33 13.82 4.25
N LYS A 87 -5.50 14.81 4.55
CA LYS A 87 -4.09 14.58 4.93
C LYS A 87 -3.97 13.72 6.18
N ASN A 88 -4.80 13.97 7.19
CA ASN A 88 -4.83 13.15 8.40
C ASN A 88 -5.23 11.70 8.09
N ALA A 89 -6.29 11.50 7.30
CA ALA A 89 -6.72 10.15 6.90
C ALA A 89 -5.63 9.40 6.10
N LEU A 90 -4.89 10.09 5.23
CA LEU A 90 -3.76 9.48 4.51
C LEU A 90 -2.62 9.09 5.48
N ALA A 91 -2.31 9.92 6.47
CA ALA A 91 -1.31 9.62 7.49
C ALA A 91 -1.72 8.45 8.40
N ASP A 92 -2.99 8.38 8.78
CA ASP A 92 -3.57 7.26 9.53
C ASP A 92 -3.47 5.96 8.72
N THR A 93 -3.74 6.03 7.41
CA THR A 93 -3.62 4.88 6.50
C THR A 93 -2.18 4.39 6.40
N VAL A 94 -1.19 5.30 6.31
CA VAL A 94 0.24 4.94 6.34
C VAL A 94 0.59 4.19 7.63
N SER A 95 0.10 4.68 8.77
CA SER A 95 0.34 4.06 10.08
C SER A 95 -0.25 2.65 10.15
N ALA A 96 -1.51 2.49 9.73
CA ALA A 96 -2.19 1.19 9.69
C ALA A 96 -1.51 0.18 8.74
N LEU A 97 -0.98 0.65 7.60
CA LEU A 97 -0.24 -0.21 6.67
C LEU A 97 1.10 -0.67 7.25
N ASN A 98 1.81 0.20 7.98
CA ASN A 98 3.05 -0.19 8.66
C ASN A 98 2.77 -1.25 9.73
N GLU A 99 1.73 -1.07 10.55
CA GLU A 99 1.30 -2.06 11.53
C GLU A 99 0.88 -3.39 10.86
N THR A 100 0.16 -3.32 9.73
CA THR A 100 -0.20 -4.50 8.93
C THR A 100 1.05 -5.21 8.39
N ALA A 101 2.06 -4.48 7.94
CA ALA A 101 3.32 -5.06 7.48
C ALA A 101 4.05 -5.79 8.62
N GLU A 102 4.06 -5.23 9.84
CA GLU A 102 4.62 -5.88 11.02
C GLU A 102 3.88 -7.18 11.35
N HIS A 103 2.54 -7.16 11.37
CA HIS A 103 1.73 -8.36 11.59
C HIS A 103 1.96 -9.43 10.51
N LEU A 104 2.03 -9.04 9.24
CA LEU A 104 2.34 -9.94 8.15
C LEU A 104 3.75 -10.52 8.26
N GLN A 105 4.74 -9.71 8.65
CA GLN A 105 6.11 -10.17 8.87
C GLN A 105 6.19 -11.21 10.00
N HIS A 106 5.46 -10.98 11.10
CA HIS A 106 5.34 -11.96 12.19
C HIS A 106 4.70 -13.26 11.74
N ALA A 107 3.62 -13.21 10.94
CA ALA A 107 2.98 -14.40 10.38
C ALA A 107 3.87 -15.12 9.36
N ALA A 108 4.65 -14.37 8.58
CA ALA A 108 5.50 -14.89 7.53
C ALA A 108 6.73 -15.65 8.07
N THR A 109 7.26 -15.25 9.22
CA THR A 109 8.44 -15.86 9.85
C THR A 109 8.32 -17.39 10.07
N PRO A 110 7.24 -17.90 10.72
CA PRO A 110 7.03 -19.35 10.82
C PRO A 110 6.69 -19.97 9.47
N LEU A 111 5.90 -19.30 8.60
CA LEU A 111 5.56 -19.81 7.27
C LEU A 111 6.79 -20.06 6.39
N PHE A 112 7.84 -19.24 6.52
CA PHE A 112 9.11 -19.43 5.79
C PHE A 112 9.92 -20.59 6.33
N SER A 113 9.75 -20.91 7.61
CA SER A 113 10.36 -22.07 8.26
C SER A 113 9.62 -23.37 7.96
N MET A 114 8.39 -23.29 7.43
CA MET A 114 7.57 -24.44 7.04
C MET A 114 7.88 -24.95 5.61
N ALA A 115 8.95 -24.47 4.97
CA ALA A 115 9.33 -24.87 3.62
C ALA A 115 10.03 -26.24 3.57
N ALA A 116 9.30 -27.22 3.01
CA ALA A 116 9.69 -28.50 2.40
C ALA A 116 10.11 -29.68 3.31
N LYS A 117 9.26 -30.72 3.32
CA LYS A 117 9.69 -32.12 3.16
C LYS A 117 9.49 -32.51 1.70
#